data_AF-A0A7Y2NK34-F1
#
_entry.id   AF-A0A7Y2NK34-F1
#
_cell.length_a   1.000
_cell.length_b   1.000
_cell.length_c   1.000
_cell.angle_alpha   90.00
_cell.angle_beta   90.00
_cell.angle_gamma   90.00
#
_symmetry.space_group_name_H-M   'P 1'
#
loop_
_entity.id
_entity.type
_entity.pdbx_description
1 polymer ?
#
loop_
_entity_poly.entity_id
_entity_poly.type
_entity_poly.pdbx_seq_one_letter_code
_entity_poly.pdbx_strand_id
1 'polypeptide(L)'
;MKAKAYRIETKRLIIRCYHPQDAPLVKKSIDDSLEHLSPWMPWTKNEPESIEAKTERLRKNRGEFDLDIDYTFGIFSKDERQLIGST
;
A
#
# COMPACT_ATOMS: atom_id res chain seq x y z
N MET A 1 23.74 -9.68 -8.07
CA MET A 1 22.73 -8.80 -7.45
C MET A 1 21.45 -8.93 -8.28
N LYS A 2 20.39 -9.59 -7.76
CA LYS A 2 19.09 -9.62 -8.47
C LYS A 2 18.53 -8.20 -8.44
N ALA A 3 18.11 -7.67 -9.59
CA ALA A 3 17.47 -6.37 -9.63
C ALA A 3 16.20 -6.43 -8.77
N LYS A 4 16.14 -5.65 -7.68
CA LYS A 4 14.91 -5.46 -6.91
C LYS A 4 13.94 -4.71 -7.82
N ALA A 5 12.85 -5.35 -8.21
CA ALA A 5 11.81 -4.70 -9.01
C ALA A 5 11.03 -3.73 -8.09
N TYR A 6 11.61 -2.56 -7.84
CA TYR A 6 10.98 -1.50 -7.06
C TYR A 6 9.70 -0.97 -7.71
N ARG A 7 9.56 -1.20 -9.02
CA ARG A 7 8.47 -0.68 -9.84
C ARG A 7 8.23 -1.60 -11.03
N ILE A 8 6.95 -1.92 -11.26
CA ILE A 8 6.45 -2.62 -12.44
C ILE A 8 5.41 -1.69 -13.07
N GLU A 9 5.61 -1.38 -14.33
CA GLU A 9 4.68 -0.56 -15.09
C GLU A 9 3.85 -1.42 -16.04
N THR A 10 2.54 -1.21 -16.02
CA THR A 10 1.63 -1.78 -17.01
C THR A 10 0.98 -0.66 -17.82
N LYS A 11 0.11 -1.03 -18.77
CA LYS A 11 -0.68 -0.07 -19.53
C LYS A 11 -1.57 0.82 -18.64
N ARG A 12 -2.05 0.30 -17.49
CA ARG A 12 -3.07 0.97 -16.65
C ARG A 12 -2.65 1.22 -15.21
N LEU A 13 -1.60 0.53 -14.75
CA LEU A 13 -1.22 0.48 -13.34
C LEU A 13 0.27 0.70 -13.17
N ILE A 14 0.61 1.27 -12.04
CA ILE A 14 1.95 1.27 -11.47
C ILE A 14 1.91 0.38 -10.23
N ILE A 15 2.77 -0.64 -10.17
CA ILE A 15 2.89 -1.54 -9.02
C ILE A 15 4.27 -1.31 -8.43
N ARG A 16 4.34 -0.80 -7.20
CA ARG A 16 5.63 -0.43 -6.58
C ARG A 16 5.60 -0.58 -5.06
N CYS A 17 6.78 -0.65 -4.46
CA CYS A 17 6.91 -0.51 -3.02
C CYS A 17 6.31 0.84 -2.57
N TYR A 18 5.74 0.86 -1.36
CA TYR A 18 5.19 2.08 -0.78
C TYR A 18 6.27 3.12 -0.46
N HIS A 19 5.86 4.38 -0.51
CA HIS A 19 6.56 5.51 0.07
C HIS A 19 5.73 6.04 1.26
N PRO A 20 6.34 6.52 2.36
CA PRO A 20 5.59 7.09 3.48
C PRO A 20 4.54 8.16 3.10
N GLN A 21 4.76 8.94 2.04
CA GLN A 21 3.77 9.93 1.57
C GLN A 21 2.55 9.33 0.86
N ASP A 22 2.52 8.02 0.61
CA ASP A 22 1.32 7.35 0.08
C ASP A 22 0.26 7.12 1.17
N ALA A 23 0.57 7.37 2.45
CA ALA A 23 -0.35 7.12 3.57
C ALA A 23 -1.76 7.75 3.39
N PRO A 24 -1.92 8.98 2.85
CA PRO A 24 -3.23 9.52 2.52
C PRO A 24 -3.98 8.72 1.44
N LEU A 25 -3.27 8.19 0.43
CA LEU A 25 -3.88 7.34 -0.61
C LEU A 25 -4.31 5.99 -0.06
N VAL A 26 -3.50 5.40 0.82
CA VAL A 26 -3.84 4.16 1.55
C VAL A 26 -5.06 4.38 2.42
N LYS A 27 -5.08 5.47 3.20
CA LYS A 27 -6.24 5.83 4.04
C LYS A 27 -7.49 5.95 3.19
N LYS A 28 -7.44 6.74 2.12
CA LYS A 28 -8.58 6.94 1.24
C LYS A 28 -9.09 5.62 0.65
N SER A 29 -8.21 4.78 0.12
CA SER A 29 -8.59 3.50 -0.50
C SER A 29 -9.24 2.53 0.51
N ILE A 30 -8.70 2.46 1.73
CA ILE A 30 -9.28 1.66 2.81
C ILE A 30 -10.62 2.24 3.25
N ASP A 31 -10.70 3.54 3.55
CA ASP A 31 -11.92 4.20 4.00
C ASP A 31 -13.06 4.02 2.96
N ASP A 32 -12.75 4.19 1.66
CA ASP A 32 -13.70 4.01 0.55
C ASP A 32 -14.18 2.54 0.40
N SER A 33 -13.39 1.57 0.88
CA SER A 33 -13.65 0.12 0.71
C SER A 33 -13.99 -0.61 2.01
N LEU A 34 -13.98 0.07 3.16
CA LEU A 34 -13.93 -0.57 4.47
C LEU A 34 -15.14 -1.47 4.74
N GLU A 35 -16.34 -0.99 4.40
CA GLU A 35 -17.58 -1.75 4.54
C GLU A 35 -17.53 -3.06 3.75
N HIS A 36 -17.04 -2.99 2.51
CA HIS A 36 -16.93 -4.16 1.63
C HIS A 36 -15.87 -5.16 2.11
N LEU A 37 -14.77 -4.66 2.68
CA LEU A 37 -13.66 -5.49 3.18
C LEU A 37 -13.94 -6.13 4.54
N SER A 38 -14.78 -5.51 5.35
CA SER A 38 -15.03 -5.90 6.76
C SER A 38 -15.36 -7.39 6.97
N PRO A 39 -16.19 -8.04 6.13
CA PRO A 39 -16.50 -9.46 6.30
C PRO A 39 -15.32 -10.40 6.02
N TRP A 40 -14.34 -9.96 5.24
CA TRP A 40 -13.29 -10.82 4.68
C TRP A 40 -11.93 -10.60 5.32
N MET A 41 -11.67 -9.37 5.80
CA MET A 41 -10.36 -8.94 6.23
C MET A 41 -10.37 -8.58 7.73
N PRO A 42 -9.80 -9.42 8.61
CA PRO A 42 -9.88 -9.22 10.07
C PRO A 42 -9.27 -7.89 10.56
N TRP A 43 -8.29 -7.34 9.84
CA TRP A 43 -7.60 -6.10 10.21
C TRP A 43 -8.53 -4.87 10.16
N THR A 44 -9.64 -4.94 9.43
CA THR A 44 -10.62 -3.85 9.30
C THR A 44 -11.22 -3.42 10.64
N LYS A 45 -11.21 -4.31 11.64
CA LYS A 45 -11.65 -4.01 13.02
C LYS A 45 -10.82 -2.93 13.71
N ASN A 46 -9.62 -2.65 13.21
CA ASN A 46 -8.72 -1.63 13.74
C ASN A 46 -8.83 -0.29 12.99
N GLU A 47 -9.72 -0.19 12.01
CA GLU A 47 -10.00 1.05 11.28
C GLU A 47 -11.17 1.82 11.94
N PRO A 48 -11.23 3.16 11.80
CA PRO A 48 -10.31 4.02 11.06
C PRO A 48 -9.01 4.30 11.81
N GLU A 49 -7.90 4.06 11.13
CA GLU A 49 -6.56 4.40 11.61
C GLU A 49 -6.14 5.80 11.10
N SER A 50 -5.29 6.48 11.88
CA SER A 50 -4.77 7.80 11.52
C SER A 50 -3.77 7.73 10.36
N ILE A 51 -3.54 8.87 9.69
CA ILE A 51 -2.54 8.94 8.61
C ILE A 51 -1.13 8.69 9.15
N GLU A 52 -0.85 9.12 10.38
CA GLU A 52 0.44 8.94 11.05
C GLU A 52 0.74 7.46 11.30
N ALA A 53 -0.23 6.72 11.84
CA ALA A 53 -0.07 5.27 12.06
C ALA A 53 0.11 4.52 10.73
N LYS A 54 -0.63 4.89 9.69
CA LYS A 54 -0.42 4.37 8.33
C LYS A 54 0.99 4.72 7.81
N THR A 55 1.47 5.93 8.04
CA THR A 55 2.82 6.39 7.66
C THR A 55 3.91 5.54 8.30
N GLU A 56 3.79 5.25 9.60
CA GLU A 56 4.75 4.38 10.30
C GLU A 56 4.73 2.95 9.73
N ARG A 57 3.54 2.40 9.45
CA ARG A 57 3.43 1.09 8.79
C ARG A 57 4.10 1.09 7.42
N LEU A 58 3.92 2.14 6.61
CA LEU A 58 4.58 2.23 5.30
C LEU A 58 6.10 2.35 5.40
N ARG A 59 6.64 3.04 6.43
CA ARG A 59 8.08 3.05 6.71
C ARG A 59 8.61 1.65 7.02
N LYS A 60 7.88 0.90 7.85
CA LYS A 60 8.22 -0.49 8.17
C LYS A 60 8.23 -1.36 6.91
N ASN A 61 7.15 -1.34 6.11
CA ASN A 61 7.04 -2.11 4.88
C ASN A 61 8.19 -1.80 3.90
N ARG A 62 8.56 -0.51 3.78
CA ARG A 62 9.70 -0.09 2.95
C ARG A 62 11.02 -0.66 3.48
N GLY A 63 11.23 -0.62 4.79
CA GLY A 63 12.41 -1.22 5.41
C GLY A 63 12.49 -2.74 5.19
N GLU A 64 11.37 -3.45 5.35
CA GLU A 64 11.29 -4.89 5.08
C GLU A 64 11.55 -5.23 3.61
N PHE A 65 11.07 -4.39 2.69
CA PHE A 65 11.34 -4.52 1.25
C PHE A 65 12.85 -4.35 0.94
N ASP A 66 13.48 -3.34 1.54
CA ASP A 66 14.90 -3.07 1.33
C ASP A 66 15.80 -4.13 2.00
N LEU A 67 15.32 -4.79 3.06
CA LEU A 67 16.00 -5.89 3.76
C LEU A 67 15.71 -7.29 3.19
N ASP A 68 14.92 -7.40 2.12
CA ASP A 68 14.49 -8.67 1.51
C ASP A 68 13.72 -9.60 2.49
N ILE A 69 12.98 -9.01 3.43
CA ILE A 69 12.17 -9.73 4.43
C ILE A 69 10.75 -9.96 3.92
N ASP A 70 10.10 -8.89 3.46
CA ASP A 70 8.75 -8.92 2.90
C ASP A 70 8.62 -7.86 1.81
N TYR A 71 7.76 -8.10 0.83
CA TYR A 71 7.64 -7.28 -0.37
C TYR A 71 6.23 -6.74 -0.55
N THR A 72 5.81 -5.84 0.34
CA THR A 72 4.50 -5.19 0.19
C THR A 72 4.50 -4.23 -1.00
N PHE A 73 3.65 -4.50 -1.99
CA PHE A 73 3.42 -3.62 -3.13
C PHE A 73 2.08 -2.88 -3.00
N GLY A 74 2.12 -1.58 -3.28
CA GLY A 74 0.93 -0.81 -3.64
C GLY A 74 0.65 -0.93 -5.14
N ILE A 75 -0.61 -1.09 -5.49
CA ILE A 75 -1.12 -1.14 -6.86
C ILE A 75 -1.85 0.17 -7.11
N PHE A 76 -1.24 1.05 -7.90
CA PHE A 76 -1.72 2.40 -8.14
C PHE A 76 -2.30 2.55 -9.55
N SER A 77 -3.17 3.54 -9.74
CA SER A 77 -3.54 4.05 -11.06
C SER A 77 -2.30 4.49 -11.85
N LYS A 78 -2.39 4.58 -13.18
CA LYS A 78 -1.24 4.94 -14.03
C LYS A 78 -0.61 6.30 -13.67
N ASP A 79 -1.41 7.23 -13.19
CA ASP A 79 -1.01 8.57 -12.73
C ASP A 79 -0.66 8.63 -11.23
N GLU A 80 -0.70 7.48 -10.54
CA GLU A 80 -0.39 7.31 -9.12
C GLU A 80 -1.24 8.17 -8.16
N ARG A 81 -2.41 8.63 -8.61
CA ARG A 81 -3.33 9.45 -7.78
C ARG A 81 -4.31 8.62 -6.96
N GLN A 82 -4.42 7.33 -7.24
CA GLN A 82 -5.30 6.42 -6.52
C GLN A 82 -4.58 5.12 -6.21
N LEU A 83 -4.76 4.62 -4.99
CA LEU A 83 -4.41 3.25 -4.65
C LEU A 83 -5.62 2.35 -4.95
N ILE A 84 -5.41 1.38 -5.83
CA ILE A 84 -6.43 0.42 -6.28
C ILE A 84 -6.39 -0.86 -5.44
N GLY A 85 -5.23 -1.22 -4.91
CA GLY A 85 -5.07 -2.39 -4.05
C GLY A 85 -3.66 -2.53 -3.46
N SER A 86 -3.46 -3.56 -2.66
CA SER A 86 -2.19 -3.92 -2.02
C SER A 86 -2.05 -5.43 -2.00
N THR A 87 -0.82 -5.93 -1.96
CA THR A 87 -0.50 -7.33 -1.66
C THR A 87 -0.39 -7.58 -0.17
#